data_AF-A0A7C3X703-F1
#
_entry.id   AF-A0A7C3X703-F1
#
_cell.length_a   1.000
_cell.length_b   1.000
_cell.length_c   1.000
_cell.angle_alpha   90.00
_cell.angle_beta   90.00
_cell.angle_gamma   90.00
#
_symmetry.space_group_name_H-M   'P 1'
#
loop_
_entity.id
_entity.type
_entity.pdbx_description
1 polymer ?
#
loop_
_entity_poly.entity_id
_entity_poly.type
_entity_poly.pdbx_seq_one_letter_code
_entity_poly.pdbx_strand_id
1 'polypeptide(L)'
;MKGFLALLTAAILIGAPAVSQAQFTGDTELSQNWELRLGMFVPEKKVSRTKAGNDVWLAIGAERAFYETETWRATVSVDYYGAENIYSVPFCLNLRGNAQGIRYGVGAGFSLGHDVQSGKNALAYNFLIGYQLMAGASPITIDLRYLGTNASRQELNGWSLTVGYRF
;
A
#
# COMPACT_ATOMS: atom_id res chain seq x y z
N MET A 1 -5.00 4.05 -25.42
CA MET A 1 -4.91 5.35 -24.70
C MET A 1 -6.21 5.83 -24.05
N LYS A 2 -7.39 5.30 -24.38
CA LYS A 2 -8.67 5.72 -23.76
C LYS A 2 -8.93 5.13 -22.35
N GLY A 3 -8.30 4.00 -21.99
CA GLY A 3 -8.41 3.42 -20.65
C GLY A 3 -7.56 4.13 -19.57
N PHE A 4 -6.50 4.82 -19.97
CA PHE A 4 -5.56 5.48 -19.05
C PHE A 4 -6.16 6.77 -18.44
N LEU A 5 -6.96 7.51 -19.22
CA LEU A 5 -7.68 8.69 -18.71
C LEU A 5 -8.86 8.30 -17.80
N ALA A 6 -9.54 7.20 -18.07
CA ALA A 6 -10.68 6.75 -17.27
C ALA A 6 -10.26 6.35 -15.84
N LEU A 7 -9.09 5.74 -15.67
CA LEU A 7 -8.56 5.32 -14.37
C LEU A 7 -8.09 6.51 -13.52
N LEU A 8 -7.48 7.52 -14.14
CA LEU A 8 -7.11 8.78 -13.48
C LEU A 8 -8.34 9.58 -13.03
N THR A 9 -9.45 9.47 -13.76
CA THR A 9 -10.71 10.15 -13.41
C THR A 9 -11.47 9.39 -12.32
N ALA A 10 -11.40 8.05 -12.30
CA ALA A 10 -11.99 7.23 -11.24
C ALA A 10 -11.26 7.37 -9.90
N ALA A 11 -9.94 7.58 -9.92
CA ALA A 11 -9.15 7.82 -8.70
C ALA A 11 -9.51 9.13 -7.98
N ILE A 12 -10.10 10.11 -8.69
CA ILE A 12 -10.49 11.41 -8.13
C ILE A 12 -11.92 11.38 -7.55
N LEU A 13 -12.76 10.42 -7.95
CA LEU A 13 -14.17 10.34 -7.55
C LEU A 13 -14.46 9.52 -6.27
N ILE A 14 -13.45 8.96 -5.61
CA ILE A 14 -13.61 8.27 -4.31
C ILE A 14 -13.60 9.28 -3.13
N GLY A 15 -13.46 10.58 -3.41
CA GLY A 15 -13.51 11.66 -2.44
C GLY A 15 -14.93 12.02 -1.99
N ALA A 16 -15.61 11.11 -1.29
CA ALA A 16 -16.56 11.39 -0.21
C ALA A 16 -17.21 10.07 0.25
N PRO A 17 -16.64 9.33 1.22
CA PRO A 17 -17.51 8.47 1.99
C PRO A 17 -18.52 9.38 2.70
N ALA A 18 -19.80 9.26 2.30
CA ALA A 18 -20.89 9.64 3.16
C ALA A 18 -20.61 8.95 4.50
N VAL A 19 -20.26 9.74 5.52
CA VAL A 19 -20.05 9.28 6.89
C VAL A 19 -21.38 8.74 7.38
N SER A 20 -21.64 7.44 7.15
CA SER A 20 -22.64 6.74 7.93
C SER A 20 -22.05 6.65 9.34
N GLN A 21 -22.49 7.54 10.21
CA GLN A 21 -22.22 7.43 11.64
C GLN A 21 -22.94 6.20 12.17
N ALA A 22 -22.30 5.04 12.04
CA ALA A 22 -22.67 3.89 12.85
C ALA A 22 -22.19 4.20 14.26
N GLN A 23 -23.12 4.58 15.14
CA GLN A 23 -22.89 4.64 16.59
C GLN A 23 -22.58 3.22 17.08
N PHE A 24 -21.32 2.82 16.99
CA PHE A 24 -20.79 1.65 17.70
C PHE A 24 -20.23 2.10 19.04
N THR A 25 -21.01 1.88 20.10
CA THR A 25 -20.60 2.04 21.50
C THR A 25 -19.86 0.79 21.99
N GLY A 26 -18.70 0.50 21.38
CA GLY A 26 -17.83 -0.61 21.77
C GLY A 26 -16.43 -0.43 21.20
N ASP A 27 -15.44 -0.31 22.08
CA ASP A 27 -13.98 -0.27 21.82
C ASP A 27 -13.49 0.71 20.74
N THR A 28 -13.57 2.00 21.07
CA THR A 28 -13.09 3.13 20.27
C THR A 28 -11.64 2.98 19.78
N GLU A 29 -10.78 2.26 20.51
CA GLU A 29 -9.34 2.12 20.20
C GLU A 29 -9.04 1.22 18.98
N LEU A 30 -9.90 0.25 18.65
CA LEU A 30 -9.68 -0.65 17.51
C LEU A 30 -10.00 0.02 16.16
N SER A 31 -10.85 1.05 16.20
CA SER A 31 -11.34 1.76 15.02
C SER A 31 -10.43 2.90 14.53
N GLN A 32 -9.44 3.29 15.33
CA GLN A 32 -8.60 4.46 15.07
C GLN A 32 -7.22 4.08 14.51
N ASN A 33 -6.57 5.05 13.88
CA ASN A 33 -5.19 5.00 13.37
C ASN A 33 -4.99 4.01 12.23
N TRP A 34 -6.01 3.85 11.40
CA TRP A 34 -5.96 3.05 10.18
C TRP A 34 -5.65 3.92 8.98
N GLU A 35 -4.86 3.38 8.06
CA GLU A 35 -4.58 3.95 6.75
C GLU A 35 -4.88 2.90 5.70
N LEU A 36 -5.86 3.18 4.84
CA LEU A 36 -6.15 2.38 3.66
C LEU A 36 -5.46 3.00 2.44
N ARG A 37 -4.94 2.15 1.56
CA ARG A 37 -4.18 2.56 0.38
C ARG A 37 -4.61 1.80 -0.86
N LEU A 38 -4.63 2.51 -1.97
CA LEU A 38 -4.93 1.96 -3.28
C LEU A 38 -4.05 2.64 -4.34
N GLY A 39 -3.61 1.87 -5.31
CA GLY A 39 -2.91 2.42 -6.46
C GLY A 39 -2.37 1.36 -7.40
N MET A 40 -1.28 1.70 -8.06
CA MET A 40 -0.67 0.87 -9.09
C MET A 40 0.66 0.31 -8.60
N PHE A 41 0.98 -0.89 -9.06
CA PHE A 41 2.27 -1.55 -8.85
C PHE A 41 2.97 -1.77 -10.20
N VAL A 42 4.29 -1.76 -10.19
CA VAL A 42 5.12 -1.99 -11.38
C VAL A 42 6.26 -2.91 -10.97
N PRO A 43 6.18 -4.22 -11.30
CA PRO A 43 7.25 -5.15 -10.99
C PRO A 43 8.48 -4.85 -11.86
N GLU A 44 9.67 -4.99 -11.30
CA GLU A 44 10.96 -4.71 -11.98
C GLU A 44 11.31 -5.78 -13.01
N LYS A 45 10.92 -7.03 -12.78
CA LYS A 45 11.25 -8.13 -13.69
C LYS A 45 10.36 -8.14 -14.92
N LYS A 46 11.01 -8.23 -16.08
CA LYS A 46 10.33 -8.38 -17.39
C LYS A 46 9.44 -9.62 -17.43
N VAL A 47 9.87 -10.73 -16.82
CA VAL A 47 9.14 -12.00 -16.82
C VAL A 47 7.74 -11.83 -16.22
N SER A 48 7.63 -11.16 -15.07
CA SER A 48 6.36 -10.87 -14.40
C SER A 48 5.47 -9.99 -15.28
N ARG A 49 6.02 -8.89 -15.82
CA ARG A 49 5.29 -7.97 -16.71
C ARG A 49 4.80 -8.65 -17.99
N THR A 50 5.63 -9.47 -18.64
CA THR A 50 5.28 -10.17 -19.88
C THR A 50 4.21 -11.22 -19.64
N LYS A 51 4.24 -11.92 -18.50
CA LYS A 51 3.28 -12.98 -18.20
C LYS A 51 1.91 -12.48 -17.78
N ALA A 52 1.85 -11.38 -17.03
CA ALA A 52 0.59 -10.69 -16.77
C ALA A 52 0.06 -9.94 -18.01
N GLY A 53 0.78 -9.95 -19.15
CA GLY A 53 0.34 -9.30 -20.37
C GLY A 53 0.10 -7.80 -20.24
N ASN A 54 -1.06 -7.33 -20.70
CA ASN A 54 -1.50 -5.92 -20.64
C ASN A 54 -2.28 -5.59 -19.36
N ASP A 55 -2.23 -6.45 -18.34
CA ASP A 55 -3.05 -6.28 -17.15
C ASP A 55 -2.54 -5.18 -16.22
N VAL A 56 -3.49 -4.61 -15.48
CA VAL A 56 -3.23 -3.57 -14.50
C VAL A 56 -2.74 -4.23 -13.22
N TRP A 57 -1.53 -3.87 -12.83
CA TRP A 57 -0.93 -4.28 -11.57
C TRP A 57 -1.42 -3.37 -10.45
N LEU A 58 -2.07 -3.96 -9.45
CA LEU A 58 -2.68 -3.26 -8.34
C LEU A 58 -1.76 -3.28 -7.12
N ALA A 59 -1.80 -2.18 -6.38
CA ALA A 59 -1.27 -2.08 -5.02
C ALA A 59 -2.43 -1.71 -4.08
N ILE A 60 -2.73 -2.55 -3.10
CA ILE A 60 -3.77 -2.30 -2.09
C ILE A 60 -3.13 -2.52 -0.72
N GLY A 61 -3.44 -1.67 0.26
CA GLY A 61 -2.83 -1.79 1.58
C GLY A 61 -3.73 -1.35 2.71
N ALA A 62 -3.58 -1.98 3.86
CA ALA A 62 -4.09 -1.52 5.12
C ALA A 62 -2.94 -1.46 6.13
N GLU A 63 -2.76 -0.32 6.79
CA GLU A 63 -1.73 -0.10 7.80
C GLU A 63 -2.38 0.46 9.06
N ARG A 64 -2.01 -0.07 10.24
CA ARG A 64 -2.47 0.44 11.54
C ARG A 64 -1.29 0.89 12.37
N ALA A 65 -1.35 2.09 12.93
CA ALA A 65 -0.37 2.51 13.91
C ALA A 65 -0.69 1.93 15.30
N PHE A 66 0.31 1.35 15.94
CA PHE A 66 0.24 0.92 17.34
C PHE A 66 1.09 1.80 18.26
N TYR A 67 1.88 2.70 17.68
CA TYR A 67 2.64 3.72 18.38
C TYR A 67 2.80 4.94 17.46
N GLU A 68 2.52 6.14 17.97
CA GLU A 68 2.61 7.38 17.21
C GLU A 68 3.12 8.53 18.08
N THR A 69 3.98 9.36 17.51
CA THR A 69 4.48 10.62 18.05
C THR A 69 4.28 11.71 17.00
N GLU A 70 4.67 12.95 17.31
CA GLU A 70 4.59 14.05 16.36
C GLU A 70 5.44 13.85 15.10
N THR A 71 6.54 13.10 15.19
CA THR A 71 7.53 12.97 14.09
C THR A 71 7.65 11.57 13.52
N TRP A 72 7.27 10.53 14.26
CA TRP A 72 7.37 9.15 13.80
C TRP A 72 6.26 8.25 14.34
N ARG A 73 5.99 7.17 13.61
CA ARG A 73 5.04 6.11 14.00
C ARG A 73 5.57 4.72 13.71
N ALA A 74 5.24 3.77 14.58
CA ALA A 74 5.41 2.35 14.33
C ALA A 74 4.05 1.73 13.98
N THR A 75 4.05 0.91 12.93
CA THR A 75 2.83 0.39 12.33
C THR A 75 2.96 -1.08 11.95
N VAL A 76 1.82 -1.75 11.83
CA VAL A 76 1.69 -3.04 11.17
C VAL A 76 0.90 -2.85 9.89
N SER A 77 1.32 -3.49 8.80
CA SER A 77 0.59 -3.45 7.53
C SER A 77 0.36 -4.84 6.95
N VAL A 78 -0.74 -4.96 6.21
CA VAL A 78 -0.99 -6.00 5.24
C VAL A 78 -1.22 -5.32 3.89
N ASP A 79 -0.51 -5.75 2.88
CA ASP A 79 -0.60 -5.17 1.54
C ASP A 79 -0.78 -6.28 0.50
N TYR A 80 -1.29 -5.94 -0.67
CA TYR A 80 -1.45 -6.78 -1.85
C TYR A 80 -0.80 -6.08 -3.03
N TYR A 81 0.06 -6.80 -3.74
CA TYR A 81 0.70 -6.34 -4.98
C TYR A 81 0.55 -7.43 -6.03
N GLY A 82 -0.14 -7.18 -7.13
CA GLY A 82 -0.36 -8.25 -8.10
C GLY A 82 -1.18 -7.89 -9.32
N ALA A 83 -1.16 -8.81 -10.29
CA ALA A 83 -2.01 -8.86 -11.47
C ALA A 83 -2.32 -10.33 -11.78
N GLU A 84 -3.55 -10.63 -12.20
CA GLU A 84 -4.03 -11.99 -12.49
C GLU A 84 -3.68 -13.01 -11.38
N ASN A 85 -2.83 -13.99 -11.72
CA ASN A 85 -2.38 -15.08 -10.85
C ASN A 85 -0.98 -14.83 -10.27
N ILE A 86 -0.40 -13.64 -10.47
CA ILE A 86 0.93 -13.28 -9.97
C ILE A 86 0.74 -12.20 -8.90
N TYR A 87 0.96 -12.56 -7.63
CA TYR A 87 0.71 -11.64 -6.53
C TYR A 87 1.61 -11.87 -5.33
N SER A 88 1.74 -10.84 -4.50
CA SER A 88 2.45 -10.82 -3.22
C SER A 88 1.56 -10.20 -2.15
N VAL A 89 1.42 -10.88 -1.02
CA VAL A 89 0.72 -10.38 0.16
C VAL A 89 1.70 -10.26 1.33
N PRO A 90 2.44 -9.15 1.45
CA PRO A 90 3.32 -8.91 2.58
C PRO A 90 2.55 -8.46 3.83
N PHE A 91 3.01 -8.97 4.96
CA PHE A 91 2.72 -8.51 6.31
C PHE A 91 3.99 -7.90 6.87
N CYS A 92 3.98 -6.62 7.24
CA CYS A 92 5.18 -5.90 7.64
C CYS A 92 4.98 -5.12 8.94
N LEU A 93 6.05 -5.06 9.74
CA LEU A 93 6.24 -4.02 10.72
C LEU A 93 6.95 -2.86 10.04
N ASN A 94 6.51 -1.64 10.31
CA ASN A 94 7.07 -0.46 9.66
C ASN A 94 7.37 0.67 10.63
N LEU A 95 8.44 1.40 10.34
CA LEU A 95 8.79 2.68 10.94
C LEU A 95 8.56 3.77 9.89
N ARG A 96 7.71 4.75 10.21
CA ARG A 96 7.40 5.89 9.34
C ARG A 96 7.76 7.19 10.04
N GLY A 97 8.44 8.09 9.34
CA GLY A 97 8.68 9.46 9.76
C GLY A 97 7.80 10.43 8.98
N ASN A 98 7.50 11.58 9.60
CA ASN A 98 6.85 12.72 8.95
C ASN A 98 7.60 14.00 9.31
N ALA A 99 7.96 14.78 8.30
CA ALA A 99 8.54 16.11 8.45
C ALA A 99 7.94 17.05 7.41
N GLN A 100 7.22 18.09 7.86
CA GLN A 100 6.63 19.12 7.00
C GLN A 100 5.75 18.55 5.86
N GLY A 101 4.99 17.49 6.17
CA GLY A 101 4.14 16.80 5.20
C GLY A 101 4.89 15.77 4.35
N ILE A 102 6.23 15.79 4.31
CA ILE A 102 7.02 14.72 3.68
C ILE A 102 6.98 13.50 4.59
N ARG A 103 6.66 12.36 4.00
CA ARG A 103 6.62 11.06 4.66
C ARG A 103 7.75 10.21 4.14
N TYR A 104 8.38 9.45 5.01
CA TYR A 104 9.37 8.45 4.62
C TYR A 104 9.30 7.28 5.56
N GLY A 105 9.82 6.12 5.15
CA GLY A 105 9.83 4.99 6.06
C GLY A 105 10.38 3.72 5.46
N VAL A 106 10.54 2.75 6.34
CA VAL A 106 11.01 1.41 6.02
C VAL A 106 10.17 0.39 6.73
N GLY A 107 10.11 -0.82 6.21
CA GLY A 107 9.45 -1.93 6.87
C GLY A 107 10.04 -3.26 6.47
N ALA A 108 9.79 -4.26 7.31
CA ALA A 108 10.23 -5.63 7.10
C ALA A 108 9.19 -6.61 7.64
N GLY A 109 9.15 -7.80 7.06
CA GLY A 109 8.29 -8.88 7.52
C GLY A 109 8.30 -10.07 6.57
N PHE A 110 7.14 -10.69 6.39
CA PHE A 110 6.98 -11.88 5.56
C PHE A 110 5.94 -11.64 4.48
N SER A 111 6.09 -12.30 3.34
CA SER A 111 5.15 -12.25 2.24
C SER A 111 4.69 -13.64 1.86
N LEU A 112 3.39 -13.74 1.61
CA LEU A 112 2.75 -14.87 0.96
C LEU A 112 2.59 -14.50 -0.51
N GLY A 113 3.41 -15.09 -1.39
CA GLY A 113 3.38 -14.81 -2.81
C GLY A 113 2.89 -16.00 -3.62
N HIS A 114 2.20 -15.72 -4.71
CA HIS A 114 2.05 -16.65 -5.82
C HIS A 114 2.84 -16.08 -6.99
N ASP A 115 3.98 -16.71 -7.27
CA ASP A 115 4.81 -16.33 -8.40
C ASP A 115 4.38 -17.10 -9.65
N VAL A 116 4.97 -16.78 -10.79
CA VAL A 116 4.72 -17.35 -12.11
C VAL A 116 4.67 -18.89 -12.19
N GLN A 117 5.30 -19.59 -11.24
CA GLN A 117 5.37 -21.06 -11.22
C GLN A 117 4.82 -21.71 -9.96
N SER A 118 4.88 -21.05 -8.79
CA SER A 118 4.32 -21.61 -7.55
C SER A 118 4.11 -20.55 -6.48
N GLY A 119 3.26 -20.89 -5.51
CA GLY A 119 3.22 -20.21 -4.22
C GLY A 119 4.55 -20.31 -3.48
N LYS A 120 5.09 -19.19 -2.99
CA LYS A 120 6.30 -19.14 -2.16
C LYS A 120 6.16 -18.07 -1.09
N ASN A 121 6.58 -18.42 0.12
CA ASN A 121 6.74 -17.47 1.21
C ASN A 121 8.15 -16.89 1.16
N ALA A 122 8.28 -15.59 1.45
CA ALA A 122 9.56 -14.89 1.43
C ALA A 122 9.63 -13.84 2.53
N LEU A 123 10.84 -13.46 2.94
CA LEU A 123 11.02 -12.22 3.68
C LEU A 123 10.71 -11.06 2.73
N ALA A 124 9.99 -10.08 3.27
CA ALA A 124 9.60 -8.86 2.58
C ALA A 124 10.24 -7.66 3.28
N TYR A 125 10.59 -6.66 2.48
CA TYR A 125 10.96 -5.35 2.97
C TYR A 125 10.31 -4.29 2.08
N ASN A 126 10.05 -3.13 2.66
CA ASN A 126 9.51 -2.00 1.93
C ASN A 126 10.22 -0.69 2.27
N PHE A 127 10.27 0.20 1.29
CA PHE A 127 10.69 1.58 1.45
C PHE A 127 9.55 2.49 1.02
N LEU A 128 9.41 3.62 1.70
CA LEU A 128 8.38 4.61 1.45
C LEU A 128 9.00 5.99 1.36
N ILE A 129 8.58 6.74 0.35
CA ILE A 129 8.64 8.19 0.32
C ILE A 129 7.31 8.72 -0.18
N GLY A 130 6.78 9.77 0.44
CA GLY A 130 5.47 10.27 0.10
C GLY A 130 5.20 11.66 0.64
N TYR A 131 3.98 12.11 0.41
CA TYR A 131 3.49 13.38 0.90
C TYR A 131 2.13 13.23 1.56
N GLN A 132 1.93 13.96 2.65
CA GLN A 132 0.69 14.01 3.40
C GLN A 132 -0.01 15.34 3.13
N LEU A 133 -1.18 15.26 2.51
CA LEU A 133 -2.09 16.38 2.30
C LEU A 133 -3.06 16.45 3.48
N MET A 134 -3.12 17.61 4.13
CA MET A 134 -4.12 17.90 5.15
C MET A 134 -5.43 18.31 4.46
N ALA A 135 -6.36 17.37 4.33
CA ALA A 135 -7.70 17.61 3.78
C ALA A 135 -8.74 17.55 4.91
N GLY A 136 -8.88 18.64 5.67
CA GLY A 136 -9.78 18.69 6.82
C GLY A 136 -9.30 17.83 7.99
N ALA A 137 -10.19 17.03 8.56
CA ALA A 137 -9.89 16.18 9.72
C ALA A 137 -9.10 14.90 9.38
N SER A 138 -9.15 14.44 8.12
CA SER A 138 -8.57 13.17 7.70
C SER A 138 -7.44 13.38 6.69
N PRO A 139 -6.20 12.96 7.02
CA PRO A 139 -5.08 13.06 6.10
C PRO A 139 -5.25 12.18 4.86
N ILE A 140 -4.93 12.76 3.70
CA ILE A 140 -4.76 12.03 2.44
C ILE A 140 -3.26 11.91 2.17
N THR A 141 -2.82 10.76 1.70
CA THR A 141 -1.40 10.51 1.43
C THR A 141 -1.18 10.14 -0.02
N ILE A 142 -0.02 10.50 -0.57
CA ILE A 142 0.44 10.05 -1.88
C ILE A 142 1.83 9.47 -1.65
N ASP A 143 1.97 8.16 -1.85
CA ASP A 143 3.20 7.44 -1.52
C ASP A 143 3.76 6.71 -2.74
N LEU A 144 5.04 6.93 -2.98
CA LEU A 144 5.89 6.07 -3.80
C LEU A 144 6.55 5.04 -2.87
N ARG A 145 6.36 3.75 -3.17
CA ARG A 145 6.89 2.67 -2.35
C ARG A 145 7.63 1.65 -3.17
N TYR A 146 8.70 1.12 -2.62
CA TYR A 146 9.35 -0.07 -3.14
C TYR A 146 8.96 -1.27 -2.30
N LEU A 147 8.56 -2.36 -2.95
CA LEU A 147 8.46 -3.68 -2.35
C LEU A 147 9.64 -4.52 -2.83
N GLY A 148 10.35 -5.12 -1.89
CA GLY A 148 11.34 -6.15 -2.17
C GLY A 148 11.04 -7.42 -1.40
N THR A 149 11.34 -8.55 -2.03
CA THR A 149 11.29 -9.87 -1.42
C THR A 149 12.61 -10.59 -1.61
N ASN A 150 12.95 -11.50 -0.70
CA ASN A 150 14.13 -12.37 -0.84
C ASN A 150 13.83 -13.70 -1.56
N ALA A 151 12.66 -13.82 -2.23
CA ALA A 151 12.31 -15.01 -2.99
C ALA A 151 13.38 -15.28 -4.05
N SER A 152 13.69 -16.55 -4.33
CA SER A 152 14.81 -16.97 -5.20
C SER A 152 14.80 -16.32 -6.60
N ARG A 153 13.62 -15.88 -7.07
CA ARG A 153 13.47 -15.22 -8.36
C ARG A 153 13.09 -13.76 -8.29
N GLN A 154 12.77 -13.19 -7.12
CA GLN A 154 12.50 -11.75 -6.93
C GLN A 154 11.57 -11.15 -8.00
N GLU A 155 10.62 -11.96 -8.51
CA GLU A 155 9.76 -11.58 -9.64
C GLU A 155 8.72 -10.51 -9.23
N LEU A 156 8.49 -10.37 -7.94
CA LEU A 156 7.52 -9.45 -7.33
C LEU A 156 8.19 -8.24 -6.65
N ASN A 157 9.47 -8.00 -6.91
CA ASN A 157 10.11 -6.75 -6.50
C ASN A 157 9.66 -5.63 -7.44
N GLY A 158 9.34 -4.46 -6.91
CA GLY A 158 8.76 -3.40 -7.72
C GLY A 158 8.42 -2.11 -7.00
N TRP A 159 8.03 -1.13 -7.80
CA TRP A 159 7.59 0.17 -7.33
C TRP A 159 6.07 0.26 -7.33
N SER A 160 5.48 0.97 -6.38
CA SER A 160 4.07 1.31 -6.39
C SER A 160 3.86 2.79 -6.13
N LEU A 161 2.82 3.33 -6.76
CA LEU A 161 2.30 4.67 -6.49
C LEU A 161 0.90 4.49 -5.91
N THR A 162 0.69 4.94 -4.68
CA THR A 162 -0.56 4.73 -3.94
C THR A 162 -1.10 6.05 -3.40
N VAL A 163 -2.43 6.15 -3.35
CA VAL A 163 -3.14 7.17 -2.60
C VAL A 163 -3.69 6.51 -1.35
N GLY A 164 -3.52 7.16 -0.19
CA GLY A 164 -3.99 6.67 1.08
C GLY A 164 -4.95 7.62 1.78
N TYR A 165 -5.80 7.06 2.62
CA TYR A 165 -6.73 7.77 3.48
C TYR A 165 -6.60 7.27 4.91
N ARG A 166 -6.42 8.21 5.86
CA ARG A 166 -6.24 7.90 7.29
C ARG A 166 -7.47 8.31 8.12
N PHE A 167 -7.92 7.41 9.00
CA PHE A 167 -9.05 7.60 9.92
C PHE A 167 -8.83 6.95 11.29
#